data_AF-A0A2V9MJ47-F1
#
_entry.id   AF-A0A2V9MJ47-F1
#
_cell.length_a   1.000
_cell.length_b   1.000
_cell.length_c   1.000
_cell.angle_alpha   90.00
_cell.angle_beta   90.00
_cell.angle_gamma   90.00
#
_symmetry.space_group_name_H-M   'P 1'
#
loop_
_entity.id
_entity.type
_entity.pdbx_description
1 polymer ?
#
loop_
_entity_poly.entity_id
_entity_poly.type
_entity_poly.pdbx_seq_one_letter_code
_entity_poly.pdbx_strand_id
1 'polypeptide(L)'
;MGKVSGLAIVCGCFLMVLGLAFLPAAFGTHPDESILGLGICVFSLGALTVAGGLYMKAHALKSGTTSANAPKAQPKRVRGGCDLCGSETPVIHCRVHDIHVCGNCLGNHYDFRSCAYVPSTRRTAGSKAARFAAKA
;
A
#
# COMPACT_ATOMS: atom_id res chain seq x y z
N MET A 1 -12.62 -20.03 4.61
CA MET A 1 -12.36 -19.16 3.43
C MET A 1 -11.03 -19.41 2.71
N GLY A 2 -9.90 -19.67 3.40
CA GLY A 2 -8.58 -19.67 2.75
C GLY A 2 -8.35 -20.69 1.62
N LYS A 3 -8.96 -21.89 1.72
CA LYS A 3 -8.79 -22.97 0.73
C LYS A 3 -9.44 -22.65 -0.62
N VAL A 4 -10.62 -22.03 -0.61
CA VAL A 4 -11.39 -21.69 -1.82
C VAL A 4 -10.71 -20.56 -2.60
N SER A 5 -10.23 -19.53 -1.90
CA SER A 5 -9.46 -18.43 -2.52
C SER A 5 -8.12 -18.93 -3.09
N GLY A 6 -7.43 -19.83 -2.39
CA GLY A 6 -6.22 -20.46 -2.91
C GLY A 6 -6.47 -21.26 -4.20
N LEU A 7 -7.54 -22.07 -4.21
CA LEU A 7 -7.96 -22.83 -5.40
C LEU A 7 -8.29 -21.90 -6.59
N ALA A 8 -8.99 -20.79 -6.34
CA ALA A 8 -9.34 -19.80 -7.36
C ALA A 8 -8.09 -19.15 -7.99
N ILE A 9 -7.07 -18.82 -7.18
CA ILE A 9 -5.81 -18.26 -7.67
C ILE A 9 -5.06 -19.31 -8.52
N VAL A 10 -4.94 -20.55 -8.03
CA VAL A 10 -4.25 -21.62 -8.76
C VAL A 10 -4.96 -21.91 -10.09
N CYS A 11 -6.29 -22.05 -10.07
CA CYS A 11 -7.10 -22.27 -11.26
C CYS A 11 -6.95 -21.11 -12.27
N GLY A 12 -7.00 -19.86 -11.80
CA GLY A 12 -6.83 -18.70 -12.64
C GLY A 12 -5.44 -18.61 -13.28
N CYS A 13 -4.37 -18.93 -12.53
CA CYS A 13 -3.02 -19.00 -13.10
C CYS A 13 -2.91 -20.08 -14.20
N PHE A 14 -3.51 -21.25 -14.00
CA PHE A 14 -3.56 -22.29 -15.04
C PHE A 14 -4.28 -21.82 -16.30
N LEU A 15 -5.41 -21.11 -16.16
CA LEU A 15 -6.13 -20.53 -17.30
C LEU A 15 -5.30 -19.46 -18.02
N MET A 16 -4.57 -18.61 -17.30
CA MET A 16 -3.68 -17.62 -17.92
C MET A 16 -2.55 -18.28 -18.71
N VAL A 17 -1.93 -19.35 -18.17
CA VAL A 17 -0.88 -20.12 -18.87
C VAL A 17 -1.46 -20.81 -20.11
N LEU A 18 -2.64 -21.41 -20.01
CA LEU A 18 -3.32 -21.99 -21.16
C LEU A 18 -3.63 -20.93 -22.23
N GLY A 19 -4.17 -19.78 -21.85
CA GLY A 19 -4.39 -18.65 -22.77
C GLY A 19 -3.11 -18.17 -23.44
N LEU A 20 -2.00 -18.11 -22.71
CA LEU A 20 -0.68 -17.74 -23.23
C LEU A 20 -0.13 -18.77 -24.22
N ALA A 21 -0.40 -20.06 -24.00
CA ALA A 21 0.02 -21.14 -24.88
C ALA A 21 -0.65 -21.11 -26.27
N PHE A 22 -1.73 -20.34 -26.44
CA PHE A 22 -2.37 -20.13 -27.74
C PHE A 22 -1.75 -18.99 -28.57
N LEU A 23 -0.90 -18.13 -28.00
CA LEU A 23 -0.25 -17.06 -28.78
C LEU A 23 0.67 -17.57 -29.91
N PRO A 24 1.48 -18.63 -29.73
CA PRO A 24 2.30 -19.17 -30.81
C PRO A 24 1.49 -19.63 -32.02
N ALA A 25 0.28 -20.15 -31.80
CA ALA A 25 -0.63 -20.57 -32.87
C ALA A 25 -1.16 -19.36 -33.66
N ALA A 26 -1.34 -18.21 -33.00
CA ALA A 26 -1.82 -17.00 -33.66
C ALA A 26 -0.74 -16.26 -34.47
N PHE A 27 0.55 -16.46 -34.17
CA PHE A 27 1.67 -15.88 -34.93
C PHE A 27 2.31 -16.88 -35.90
N GLY A 28 1.71 -18.05 -36.09
CA GLY A 28 2.19 -19.08 -37.01
C GLY A 28 2.00 -18.71 -38.49
N THR A 29 2.41 -19.63 -39.37
CA THR A 29 2.30 -19.48 -40.83
C THR A 29 0.86 -19.37 -41.35
N HIS A 30 -0.12 -19.79 -40.53
CA HIS A 30 -1.55 -19.60 -40.76
C HIS A 30 -2.16 -18.90 -39.53
N PRO A 31 -2.20 -17.56 -39.51
CA PRO A 31 -2.75 -16.83 -38.37
C PRO A 31 -4.28 -16.94 -38.36
N ASP A 32 -4.80 -17.75 -37.44
CA ASP A 32 -6.25 -17.85 -37.19
C ASP A 32 -6.67 -16.84 -36.10
N GLU A 33 -7.40 -15.81 -36.51
CA GLU A 33 -7.88 -14.73 -35.62
C GLU A 33 -8.82 -15.24 -34.52
N SER A 34 -9.56 -16.33 -34.80
CA SER A 34 -10.42 -17.01 -33.84
C SER A 34 -9.65 -17.65 -32.67
N ILE A 35 -8.43 -18.17 -32.94
CA ILE A 35 -7.54 -18.75 -31.92
C ILE A 35 -6.97 -17.66 -31.02
N LEU A 36 -6.59 -16.51 -31.61
CA LEU A 36 -6.14 -15.35 -30.86
C LEU A 36 -7.25 -14.83 -29.93
N GLY A 37 -8.47 -14.67 -30.45
CA GLY A 37 -9.63 -14.23 -29.68
C GLY A 37 -9.94 -15.19 -28.53
N LEU A 38 -9.88 -16.50 -28.77
CA LEU A 38 -10.08 -17.51 -27.73
C LEU A 38 -8.99 -17.44 -26.65
N GLY A 39 -7.71 -17.27 -27.03
CA GLY A 39 -6.59 -17.10 -26.10
C GLY A 39 -6.76 -15.89 -25.19
N ILE A 40 -7.13 -14.73 -25.75
CA ILE A 40 -7.36 -13.49 -25.00
C ILE A 40 -8.54 -13.63 -24.03
N CYS A 41 -9.63 -14.27 -24.46
CA CYS A 41 -10.80 -14.52 -23.62
C CYS A 41 -10.45 -15.42 -22.43
N VAL A 42 -9.74 -16.53 -22.68
CA VAL A 42 -9.30 -17.47 -21.63
C VAL A 42 -8.32 -16.80 -20.66
N PHE A 43 -7.40 -15.99 -21.17
CA PHE A 43 -6.48 -15.21 -20.35
C PHE A 43 -7.22 -14.19 -19.47
N SER A 44 -8.19 -13.46 -20.02
CA SER A 44 -8.98 -12.47 -19.29
C SER A 44 -9.83 -13.11 -18.19
N LEU A 45 -10.43 -14.26 -18.47
CA LEU A 45 -11.12 -15.08 -17.45
C LEU A 45 -10.16 -15.55 -16.36
N GLY A 46 -8.95 -15.99 -16.72
CA GLY A 46 -7.89 -16.33 -15.77
C GLY A 46 -7.51 -15.15 -14.88
N ALA A 47 -7.31 -13.96 -15.46
CA ALA A 47 -6.98 -12.75 -14.70
C ALA A 47 -8.11 -12.36 -13.72
N LEU A 48 -9.37 -12.44 -14.16
CA LEU A 48 -10.52 -12.12 -13.33
C LEU A 48 -10.67 -13.09 -12.14
N THR A 49 -10.46 -14.38 -12.37
CA THR A 49 -10.53 -15.41 -11.32
C THR A 49 -9.43 -15.24 -10.28
N VAL A 50 -8.20 -14.92 -10.69
CA VAL A 50 -7.09 -14.57 -9.76
C VAL A 50 -7.44 -13.31 -8.95
N ALA A 51 -7.90 -12.25 -9.59
CA ALA A 51 -8.27 -11.00 -8.94
C ALA A 51 -9.38 -11.22 -7.89
N GLY A 52 -10.40 -12.02 -8.21
CA GLY A 52 -11.45 -12.40 -7.26
C GLY A 52 -10.91 -13.20 -6.07
N GLY A 53 -10.00 -14.15 -6.31
CA GLY A 53 -9.33 -14.92 -5.26
C GLY A 53 -8.52 -14.03 -4.31
N LEU A 54 -7.76 -13.07 -4.84
CA LEU A 54 -7.01 -12.09 -4.07
C LEU A 54 -7.93 -11.15 -3.28
N TYR A 55 -9.01 -10.68 -3.91
CA TYR A 55 -10.01 -9.82 -3.26
C TYR A 55 -10.63 -10.51 -2.03
N MET A 56 -11.03 -11.78 -2.15
CA MET A 56 -11.55 -12.55 -1.02
C MET A 56 -10.52 -12.70 0.10
N LYS A 57 -9.24 -12.92 -0.23
CA LYS A 57 -8.15 -12.99 0.75
C LYS A 57 -7.93 -11.65 1.46
N ALA A 58 -7.89 -10.55 0.71
CA ALA A 58 -7.74 -9.21 1.25
C ALA A 58 -8.92 -8.83 2.16
N HIS A 59 -10.14 -9.16 1.75
CA HIS A 59 -11.34 -8.92 2.56
C HIS A 59 -11.36 -9.78 3.83
N ALA A 60 -10.95 -11.05 3.73
CA ALA A 60 -10.85 -11.94 4.89
C ALA A 60 -9.79 -11.45 5.91
N LEU A 61 -8.66 -10.92 5.44
CA LEU A 61 -7.64 -10.29 6.28
C LEU A 61 -8.19 -9.01 6.95
N LYS A 62 -8.94 -8.19 6.20
CA LYS A 62 -9.61 -7.00 6.73
C LYS A 62 -10.62 -7.35 7.83
N SER A 63 -11.40 -8.42 7.67
CA SER A 63 -12.33 -8.90 8.70
C SER A 63 -11.66 -9.63 9.87
N GLY A 64 -10.48 -10.23 9.67
CA GLY A 64 -9.70 -10.89 10.72
C GLY A 64 -8.84 -9.93 11.56
N THR A 65 -8.72 -8.66 11.14
CA THR A 65 -7.93 -7.64 11.86
C THR A 65 -8.62 -7.18 13.16
N THR A 66 -9.83 -7.67 13.47
CA THR A 66 -10.51 -7.40 14.75
C THR A 66 -10.20 -8.39 15.88
N SER A 67 -9.44 -9.49 15.67
CA SER A 67 -9.38 -10.54 16.72
C SER A 67 -8.03 -11.22 17.02
N ALA A 68 -6.87 -10.80 16.49
CA ALA A 68 -5.60 -11.49 16.84
C ALA A 68 -4.37 -10.58 17.05
N ASN A 69 -4.54 -9.27 17.01
CA ASN A 69 -3.58 -8.31 17.54
C ASN A 69 -4.31 -6.98 17.59
N ALA A 70 -4.75 -6.56 18.78
CA ALA A 70 -5.10 -5.16 18.96
C ALA A 70 -3.86 -4.36 18.50
N PRO A 71 -3.93 -3.56 17.42
CA PRO A 71 -2.91 -2.56 17.23
C PRO A 71 -3.05 -1.68 18.47
N LYS A 72 -2.00 -1.61 19.29
CA LYS A 72 -1.89 -0.59 20.35
C LYS A 72 -2.50 0.68 19.78
N ALA A 73 -3.59 1.14 20.38
CA ALA A 73 -4.42 2.23 19.85
C ALA A 73 -3.49 3.28 19.27
N GLN A 74 -3.43 3.38 17.94
CA GLN A 74 -2.52 4.32 17.32
C GLN A 74 -2.96 5.70 17.83
N PRO A 75 -2.10 6.43 18.56
CA PRO A 75 -2.45 7.76 19.01
C PRO A 75 -2.84 8.54 17.76
N LYS A 76 -4.08 9.04 17.77
CA LYS A 76 -4.72 9.80 16.69
C LYS A 76 -3.66 10.65 15.98
N ARG A 77 -3.31 10.28 14.74
CA ARG A 77 -2.24 10.95 13.99
C ARG A 77 -2.53 12.44 13.98
N VAL A 78 -1.67 13.22 14.64
CA VAL A 78 -1.85 14.66 14.73
C VAL A 78 -1.49 15.21 13.36
N ARG A 79 -2.39 15.97 12.74
CA ARG A 79 -2.12 16.62 11.45
C ARG A 79 -0.90 17.54 11.63
N GLY A 80 0.21 17.20 10.98
CA GLY A 80 1.50 17.89 11.15
C GLY A 80 2.43 17.28 12.23
N GLY A 81 2.17 16.06 12.69
CA GLY A 81 3.08 15.28 13.54
C GLY A 81 4.34 14.80 12.80
N CYS A 82 5.23 14.16 13.54
CA CYS A 82 6.43 13.47 13.04
C CYS A 82 6.05 12.48 11.93
N ASP A 83 6.82 12.44 10.84
CA ASP A 83 6.51 11.59 9.70
C ASP A 83 6.73 10.09 10.00
N LEU A 84 7.52 9.76 11.03
CA LEU A 84 7.75 8.37 11.48
C LEU A 84 6.66 7.87 12.44
N CYS A 85 6.44 8.58 13.56
CA CYS A 85 5.50 8.12 14.59
C CYS A 85 4.08 8.69 14.44
N GLY A 86 3.91 9.81 13.73
CA GLY A 86 2.62 10.48 13.53
C GLY A 86 1.99 11.09 14.79
N SER A 87 2.62 10.90 15.96
CA SER A 87 2.05 11.23 17.27
C SER A 87 2.66 12.49 17.88
N GLU A 88 3.97 12.62 17.82
CA GLU A 88 4.73 13.71 18.44
C GLU A 88 4.95 14.88 17.47
N THR A 89 5.15 16.08 18.01
CA THR A 89 5.45 17.26 17.20
C THR A 89 6.86 17.18 16.63
N PRO A 90 7.03 17.35 15.30
CA PRO A 90 8.35 17.28 14.70
C PRO A 90 9.18 18.50 15.09
N VAL A 91 10.35 18.26 15.67
CA VAL A 91 11.29 19.31 16.11
C VAL A 91 12.41 19.48 15.09
N ILE A 92 12.72 18.42 14.33
CA ILE A 92 13.87 18.35 13.43
C ILE A 92 13.39 18.07 12.01
N HIS A 93 13.94 18.77 11.04
CA HIS A 93 13.80 18.51 9.61
C HIS A 93 15.12 17.97 9.08
N CYS A 94 15.09 16.78 8.47
CA CYS A 94 16.23 16.26 7.72
C CYS A 94 16.16 16.81 6.29
N ARG A 95 17.14 17.64 5.91
CA ARG A 95 17.22 18.22 4.55
C ARG A 95 17.56 17.20 3.47
N VAL A 96 18.18 16.09 3.85
CA VAL A 96 18.63 15.05 2.89
C VAL A 96 17.45 14.18 2.46
N HIS A 97 16.58 13.79 3.39
CA HIS A 97 15.41 12.95 3.11
C HIS A 97 14.10 13.74 3.01
N ASP A 98 14.16 15.05 3.21
CA ASP A 98 13.01 15.97 3.27
C ASP A 98 11.90 15.50 4.24
N ILE A 99 12.28 15.00 5.41
CA ILE A 99 11.34 14.52 6.43
C ILE A 99 11.41 15.31 7.75
N HIS A 100 10.30 15.36 8.45
CA HIS A 100 10.13 16.00 9.75
C HIS A 100 10.00 14.96 10.87
N VAL A 101 10.98 14.92 11.77
CA VAL A 101 11.10 13.95 12.86
C VAL A 101 11.02 14.59 14.24
N CYS A 102 10.44 13.87 15.21
CA CYS A 102 10.53 14.21 16.64
C CYS A 102 11.86 13.72 17.25
N GLY A 103 12.20 14.21 18.44
CA GLY A 103 13.45 13.81 19.13
C GLY A 103 13.54 12.32 19.39
N ASN A 104 12.42 11.64 19.63
CA ASN A 104 12.39 10.21 19.90
C ASN A 104 12.62 9.36 18.63
N CYS A 105 12.17 9.84 17.48
CA CYS A 105 12.36 9.15 16.20
C CYS A 105 13.71 9.47 15.54
N LEU A 106 14.43 10.50 16.02
CA LEU A 106 15.72 10.90 15.45
C LEU A 106 16.75 9.76 15.50
N GLY A 107 16.85 9.05 16.63
CA GLY A 107 17.81 7.95 16.79
C GLY A 107 17.55 6.76 15.87
N ASN A 108 16.32 6.61 15.38
CA ASN A 108 15.93 5.55 14.45
C ASN A 108 15.87 6.04 12.99
N HIS A 109 16.09 7.33 12.75
CA HIS A 109 15.86 7.92 11.45
C HIS A 109 16.99 7.56 10.47
N TYR A 110 18.27 7.77 10.80
CA TYR A 110 19.45 7.34 10.03
C TYR A 110 20.74 7.70 10.81
N ASP A 111 21.90 7.24 10.33
CA ASP A 111 23.20 7.60 10.90
C ASP A 111 23.42 9.13 10.86
N PHE A 112 23.83 9.71 11.99
CA PHE A 112 23.89 11.16 12.22
C PHE A 112 24.82 11.89 11.25
N ARG A 113 25.80 11.17 10.69
CA ARG A 113 26.78 11.73 9.74
C ARG A 113 26.23 11.91 8.33
N SER A 114 25.16 11.18 7.99
CA SER A 114 24.58 11.16 6.64
C SER A 114 23.41 12.13 6.48
N CYS A 115 23.00 12.80 7.55
CA CYS A 115 21.82 13.66 7.57
C CYS A 115 22.19 15.10 7.95
N ALA A 116 21.62 16.07 7.23
CA ALA A 116 21.68 17.48 7.60
C ALA A 116 20.40 17.86 8.36
N TYR A 117 20.53 18.09 9.67
CA TYR A 117 19.41 18.42 10.55
C TYR A 117 19.25 19.93 10.70
N VAL A 118 18.06 20.43 10.41
CA VAL A 118 17.67 21.83 10.60
C VAL A 118 16.45 21.85 11.51
N PRO A 119 16.28 22.83 12.41
CA PRO A 119 15.05 22.97 13.19
C PRO A 119 13.82 23.01 12.28
N SER A 120 12.81 22.20 12.61
CA SER A 120 11.56 22.14 11.85
C SER A 120 10.77 23.43 12.01
N THR A 121 10.46 24.11 10.91
CA THR A 121 9.60 25.31 10.88
C THR A 121 8.12 24.97 10.71
N ARG A 122 7.76 23.67 10.69
CA ARG A 122 6.38 23.21 10.50
C ARG A 122 5.54 23.59 11.72
N ARG A 123 4.64 24.58 11.57
CA ARG A 123 3.69 24.96 12.63
C ARG A 123 2.83 23.76 13.02
N THR A 124 2.76 23.49 14.31
CA THR A 124 1.81 22.54 14.89
C THR A 124 0.38 23.01 14.57
N ALA A 125 -0.50 22.09 14.15
CA ALA A 125 -1.87 22.43 13.78
C ALA A 125 -2.70 23.08 14.93
N GLY A 126 -2.19 23.04 16.17
CA GLY A 126 -2.79 23.73 17.32
C GLY A 126 -2.51 25.24 17.41
N SER A 127 -1.51 25.78 16.71
CA SER A 127 -1.12 27.18 16.90
C SER A 127 -2.04 28.20 16.22
N LYS A 128 -3.02 27.78 15.42
CA LYS A 128 -4.02 28.66 14.81
C LYS A 128 -5.20 28.96 15.75
N ALA A 129 -5.50 28.09 16.72
CA ALA A 129 -6.64 28.29 17.62
C ALA A 129 -6.41 29.40 18.66
N ALA A 130 -5.16 29.64 19.06
CA ALA A 130 -4.84 30.67 20.06
C ALA A 130 -5.03 32.12 19.57
N ARG A 131 -5.10 32.37 18.25
CA ARG A 131 -5.26 33.73 17.71
C ARG A 131 -6.71 34.22 17.67
N PHE A 132 -7.70 33.33 17.82
CA PHE A 132 -9.12 33.70 17.79
C PHE A 132 -9.77 33.74 19.19
N ALA A 133 -9.06 33.35 20.24
CA ALA A 133 -9.57 33.38 21.62
C ALA A 133 -9.25 34.69 22.38
N ALA A 134 -8.58 35.66 21.74
CA ALA A 134 -8.17 36.93 22.35
C ALA A 134 -8.92 38.14 21.76
N LYS A 135 -10.21 37.98 21.45
CA LYS A 135 -11.11 39.09 21.15
C LYS A 135 -12.46 38.82 21.82
N ALA A 136 -12.44 38.95 23.15
CA ALA A 136 -13.62 39.19 23.96
C ALA A 136 -14.04 40.67 23.78
#